data_AF-A0A938X9A8-F1
#
_entry.id   AF-A0A938X9A8-F1
#
_cell.length_a   1.000
_cell.length_b   1.000
_cell.length_c   1.000
_cell.angle_alpha   90.00
_cell.angle_beta   90.00
_cell.angle_gamma   90.00
#
_symmetry.space_group_name_H-M   'P 1'
#
loop_
_entity.id
_entity.type
_entity.pdbx_description
1 polymer ?
#
loop_
_entity_poly.entity_id
_entity_poly.type
_entity_poly.pdbx_seq_one_letter_code
_entity_poly.pdbx_strand_id
1 'polypeptide(L)'
;MLRKKSLLALLLSLCMVVGILPATVFAAGQYVPENPRWSGYGNQVMWDKPANASGSTYLEYEAQLVLNGQVLQTESVEIDRWVFFDSKNITQSKDAYTLKVRARQIYLTGDPDGSYTVWKRDAWGDWAIGGNTGGGEGPTPPHEHSFGGWKNNGTQHWKECSCGEISEKSPHNFGEWELIYYDVNTKYDVCERRCLTCGYEQIDQYREHQHYYTDDWSSGSTTHWKVCYYCKEVNQDTVADHTFGDWTITKEPTTTETGSRERTCSICKYTQEETIP
;
A
#
# COMPACT_ATOMS: atom_id res chain seq x y z
N MET A 1 -50.93 28.14 88.60
CA MET A 1 -51.60 26.90 89.07
C MET A 1 -51.05 25.71 88.31
N LEU A 2 -50.71 24.66 89.07
CA LEU A 2 -50.43 23.25 88.78
C LEU A 2 -49.68 22.88 87.48
N ARG A 3 -48.40 22.50 87.57
CA ARG A 3 -47.89 21.12 87.87
C ARG A 3 -48.33 20.08 86.84
N LYS A 4 -47.34 19.52 86.13
CA LYS A 4 -46.94 18.12 86.33
C LYS A 4 -45.50 17.89 85.87
N LYS A 5 -44.70 17.36 86.80
CA LYS A 5 -43.34 16.86 86.61
C LYS A 5 -43.43 15.46 85.99
N SER A 6 -42.50 15.11 85.12
CA SER A 6 -42.03 13.73 85.00
C SER A 6 -40.55 13.75 84.63
N LEU A 7 -39.72 13.29 85.56
CA LEU A 7 -38.31 12.97 85.38
C LEU A 7 -38.21 11.66 84.59
N LEU A 8 -37.33 11.57 83.59
CA LEU A 8 -36.55 10.34 83.34
C LEU A 8 -35.48 10.53 82.26
N ALA A 9 -34.29 10.04 82.60
CA ALA A 9 -33.23 9.51 81.74
C ALA A 9 -32.34 10.49 80.95
N LEU A 10 -31.20 10.78 81.56
CA LEU A 10 -29.91 11.01 80.89
C LEU A 10 -29.57 9.80 80.00
N LEU A 11 -29.40 10.00 78.70
CA LEU A 11 -28.66 9.10 77.82
C LEU A 11 -27.83 9.95 76.85
N LEU A 12 -26.51 9.93 77.06
CA LEU A 12 -25.52 10.42 76.10
C LEU A 12 -25.67 9.60 74.82
N SER A 13 -26.29 10.18 73.78
CA SER A 13 -26.31 9.60 72.45
C SER A 13 -25.18 10.19 71.62
N LEU A 14 -24.17 9.34 71.44
CA LEU A 14 -23.03 9.43 70.55
C LEU A 14 -23.46 9.80 69.12
N CYS A 15 -22.67 10.65 68.46
CA CYS A 15 -22.85 11.11 67.09
C CYS A 15 -23.22 9.99 66.09
N MET A 16 -24.35 10.12 65.40
CA MET A 16 -24.48 9.68 64.02
C MET A 16 -25.28 10.72 63.24
N VAL A 17 -24.56 11.66 62.64
CA VAL A 17 -25.04 12.34 61.43
C VAL A 17 -25.16 11.23 60.39
N VAL A 18 -26.37 10.68 60.22
CA VAL A 18 -26.70 9.87 59.05
C VAL A 18 -26.77 10.87 57.90
N GLY A 19 -25.61 11.15 57.32
CA GLY A 19 -25.54 11.69 55.99
C GLY A 19 -26.25 10.69 55.10
N ILE A 20 -27.42 11.07 54.60
CA ILE A 20 -28.01 10.39 53.45
C ILE A 20 -27.03 10.68 52.31
N LEU A 21 -26.03 9.81 52.19
CA LEU A 21 -25.28 9.66 50.95
C LEU A 21 -26.34 9.45 49.87
N PRO A 22 -26.30 10.17 48.73
CA PRO A 22 -27.03 9.69 47.58
C PRO A 22 -26.54 8.27 47.40
N ALA A 23 -27.47 7.31 47.46
CA ALA A 23 -27.19 5.96 47.02
C ALA A 23 -26.76 6.15 45.57
N THR A 24 -25.45 6.15 45.33
CA THR A 24 -24.91 5.82 44.04
C THR A 24 -25.42 4.42 43.81
N VAL A 25 -26.54 4.33 43.10
CA VAL A 25 -26.91 3.11 42.40
C VAL A 25 -25.67 2.80 41.59
N PHE A 26 -24.87 1.86 42.07
CA PHE A 26 -23.83 1.25 41.27
C PHE A 26 -24.60 0.62 40.12
N ALA A 27 -24.67 1.33 38.99
CA ALA A 27 -25.15 0.75 37.75
C ALA A 27 -24.28 -0.48 37.52
N ALA A 28 -24.89 -1.66 37.59
CA ALA A 28 -24.20 -2.91 37.35
C ALA A 28 -23.50 -2.83 36.00
N GLY A 29 -22.18 -2.97 36.00
CA GLY A 29 -21.32 -3.16 34.84
C GLY A 29 -21.64 -2.30 33.62
N GLN A 30 -21.23 -1.04 33.58
CA GLN A 30 -21.14 -0.34 32.29
C GLN A 30 -20.06 -1.03 31.45
N TYR A 31 -20.52 -1.73 30.41
CA TYR A 31 -19.67 -2.37 29.41
C TYR A 31 -19.36 -1.36 28.32
N VAL A 32 -18.10 -0.94 28.24
CA VAL A 32 -17.63 0.00 27.21
C VAL A 32 -16.78 -0.78 26.20
N PRO A 33 -17.20 -0.87 24.93
CA PRO A 33 -16.43 -1.51 23.88
C PRO A 33 -15.04 -0.90 23.74
N GLU A 34 -14.08 -1.69 23.29
CA GLU A 34 -12.71 -1.20 23.12
C GLU A 34 -12.36 -1.07 21.64
N ASN A 35 -11.47 -0.13 21.32
CA ASN A 35 -10.89 0.02 19.98
C ASN A 35 -11.89 -0.02 18.79
N PRO A 36 -12.96 0.82 18.75
CA PRO A 36 -13.80 0.95 17.56
C PRO A 36 -13.00 1.38 16.33
N ARG A 37 -13.04 0.59 15.26
CA ARG A 37 -12.19 0.79 14.08
C ARG A 37 -12.84 0.23 12.81
N TRP A 38 -12.35 0.68 11.67
CA TRP A 38 -12.62 0.02 10.39
C TRP A 38 -11.91 -1.33 10.35
N SER A 39 -12.57 -2.39 9.87
CA SER A 39 -11.98 -3.73 9.84
C SER A 39 -10.98 -3.94 8.69
N GLY A 40 -10.99 -3.06 7.69
CA GLY A 40 -10.32 -3.26 6.41
C GLY A 40 -11.17 -4.04 5.39
N TYR A 41 -12.26 -4.70 5.81
CA TYR A 41 -13.17 -5.43 4.95
C TYR A 41 -14.38 -4.57 4.53
N GLY A 42 -14.33 -4.01 3.32
CA GLY A 42 -15.43 -3.20 2.78
C GLY A 42 -15.79 -2.04 3.71
N ASN A 43 -17.08 -1.91 4.06
CA ASN A 43 -17.60 -0.87 4.95
C ASN A 43 -17.88 -1.39 6.38
N GLN A 44 -17.21 -2.46 6.76
CA GLN A 44 -17.36 -3.03 8.08
C GLN A 44 -16.54 -2.26 9.11
N VAL A 45 -17.17 -2.06 10.26
CA VAL A 45 -16.53 -1.57 11.47
C VAL A 45 -16.55 -2.68 12.50
N MET A 46 -15.53 -2.72 13.36
CA MET A 46 -15.39 -3.69 14.42
C MET A 46 -14.87 -3.04 15.70
N TRP A 47 -14.99 -3.76 16.81
CA TRP A 47 -14.51 -3.35 18.12
C TRP A 47 -14.10 -4.58 18.94
N ASP A 48 -13.33 -4.33 19.98
CA ASP A 48 -12.92 -5.32 20.95
C ASP A 48 -13.96 -5.41 22.08
N LYS A 49 -14.05 -6.60 22.70
CA LYS A 49 -14.99 -6.84 23.79
C LYS A 49 -14.53 -6.04 25.02
N PRO A 50 -15.44 -5.41 25.79
CA PRO A 50 -15.09 -4.70 27.02
C PRO A 50 -14.21 -5.55 27.96
N ALA A 51 -13.09 -5.01 28.47
CA ALA A 51 -12.18 -5.77 29.33
C ALA A 51 -12.84 -6.32 30.62
N ASN A 52 -13.91 -5.67 31.10
CA ASN A 52 -14.68 -6.11 32.27
C ASN A 52 -15.76 -7.16 31.94
N ALA A 53 -15.94 -7.54 30.68
CA ALA A 53 -16.87 -8.59 30.27
C ALA A 53 -16.21 -9.96 30.26
N SER A 54 -16.76 -10.90 31.03
CA SER A 54 -16.27 -12.28 31.03
C SER A 54 -16.59 -13.00 29.72
N GLY A 55 -15.99 -14.17 29.50
CA GLY A 55 -16.29 -15.00 28.33
C GLY A 55 -17.77 -15.38 28.21
N SER A 56 -18.49 -15.50 29.33
CA SER A 56 -19.92 -15.84 29.39
C SER A 56 -20.87 -14.64 29.36
N THR A 57 -20.35 -13.40 29.35
CA THR A 57 -21.18 -12.20 29.20
C THR A 57 -21.55 -12.00 27.73
N TYR A 58 -22.83 -12.07 27.42
CA TYR A 58 -23.36 -11.72 26.10
C TYR A 58 -23.73 -10.25 26.06
N LEU A 59 -23.37 -9.59 24.96
CA LEU A 59 -23.53 -8.16 24.78
C LEU A 59 -24.27 -7.88 23.48
N GLU A 60 -25.14 -6.88 23.51
CA GLU A 60 -25.62 -6.22 22.31
C GLU A 60 -24.88 -4.89 22.18
N TYR A 61 -24.57 -4.52 20.95
CA TYR A 61 -23.83 -3.32 20.62
C TYR A 61 -24.67 -2.41 19.74
N GLU A 62 -24.47 -1.11 19.90
CA GLU A 62 -24.98 -0.08 18.99
C GLU A 62 -23.78 0.72 18.48
N ALA A 63 -23.66 0.85 17.17
CA ALA A 63 -22.58 1.56 16.48
C ALA A 63 -23.13 2.74 15.66
N GLN A 64 -22.46 3.88 15.72
CA GLN A 64 -22.80 5.10 14.98
C GLN A 64 -21.66 5.52 14.07
N LEU A 65 -22.01 5.82 12.82
CA LEU A 65 -21.13 6.50 11.86
C LEU A 65 -21.38 8.01 11.98
N VAL A 66 -20.36 8.77 12.36
CA VAL A 66 -20.47 10.21 12.61
C VAL A 66 -19.50 10.97 11.73
N LEU A 67 -19.99 12.04 11.09
CA LEU A 67 -19.19 12.95 10.26
C LEU A 67 -19.50 14.39 10.67
N ASN A 68 -18.48 15.18 10.98
CA ASN A 68 -18.63 16.58 11.43
C ASN A 68 -19.62 16.75 12.60
N GLY A 69 -19.66 15.78 13.52
CA GLY A 69 -20.57 15.77 14.66
C GLY A 69 -22.01 15.31 14.36
N GLN A 70 -22.35 15.07 13.09
CA GLN A 70 -23.65 14.55 12.69
C GLN A 70 -23.63 13.02 12.59
N VAL A 71 -24.58 12.36 13.26
CA VAL A 71 -24.80 10.91 13.10
C VAL A 71 -25.43 10.67 11.73
N LEU A 72 -24.73 9.95 10.87
CA LEU A 72 -25.18 9.60 9.52
C LEU A 72 -25.93 8.27 9.49
N GLN A 73 -25.51 7.31 10.33
CA GLN A 73 -26.12 5.99 10.41
C GLN A 73 -25.95 5.40 11.81
N THR A 74 -26.90 4.58 12.25
CA THR A 74 -26.85 3.80 13.50
C THR A 74 -27.22 2.37 13.17
N GLU A 75 -26.41 1.42 13.64
CA GLU A 75 -26.62 -0.01 13.49
C GLU A 75 -26.53 -0.69 14.86
N SER A 76 -27.28 -1.78 15.03
CA SER A 76 -27.23 -2.58 16.25
C SER A 76 -27.00 -4.05 15.91
N VAL A 77 -26.25 -4.74 16.77
CA VAL A 77 -25.94 -6.15 16.59
C VAL A 77 -25.84 -6.87 17.93
N GLU A 78 -26.35 -8.09 17.98
CA GLU A 78 -26.28 -8.96 19.15
C GLU A 78 -25.07 -9.89 19.01
N ILE A 79 -24.27 -10.02 20.07
CA ILE A 79 -23.12 -10.92 20.22
C ILE A 79 -21.92 -10.57 19.32
N ASP A 80 -22.15 -10.38 18.03
CA ASP A 80 -21.13 -10.01 17.06
C ASP A 80 -20.50 -8.66 17.41
N ARG A 81 -19.22 -8.54 17.06
CA ARG A 81 -18.40 -7.36 17.37
C ARG A 81 -18.10 -6.52 16.14
N TRP A 82 -19.02 -6.54 15.18
CA TRP A 82 -18.89 -5.83 13.92
C TRP A 82 -20.26 -5.54 13.30
N VAL A 83 -20.33 -4.50 12.48
CA VAL A 83 -21.49 -4.18 11.61
C VAL A 83 -20.99 -3.63 10.27
N PHE A 84 -21.85 -3.63 9.25
CA PHE A 84 -21.63 -2.91 7.99
C PHE A 84 -22.46 -1.63 7.96
N PHE A 85 -21.82 -0.52 7.61
CA PHE A 85 -22.55 0.69 7.23
C PHE A 85 -22.84 0.71 5.73
N ASP A 86 -23.92 1.41 5.37
CA ASP A 86 -24.34 1.55 3.97
C ASP A 86 -23.32 2.39 3.20
N SER A 87 -22.89 1.92 2.03
CA SER A 87 -21.91 2.61 1.20
C SER A 87 -22.34 4.02 0.79
N LYS A 88 -23.66 4.28 0.70
CA LYS A 88 -24.16 5.62 0.36
C LYS A 88 -23.85 6.69 1.41
N ASN A 89 -23.60 6.27 2.67
CA ASN A 89 -23.31 7.17 3.78
C ASN A 89 -21.80 7.43 3.96
N ILE A 90 -20.95 6.74 3.20
CA ILE A 90 -19.49 6.87 3.24
C ILE A 90 -19.06 7.64 1.98
N THR A 91 -19.14 8.96 2.07
CA THR A 91 -18.85 9.89 0.96
C THR A 91 -17.43 10.48 1.00
N GLN A 92 -16.64 10.13 2.02
CA GLN A 92 -15.30 10.66 2.28
C GLN A 92 -14.36 9.51 2.62
N SER A 93 -13.07 9.83 2.78
CA SER A 93 -12.11 8.87 3.32
C SER A 93 -12.48 8.43 4.74
N LYS A 94 -12.16 7.19 5.09
CA LYS A 94 -12.60 6.50 6.32
C LYS A 94 -12.09 7.17 7.61
N ASP A 95 -10.93 7.82 7.54
CA ASP A 95 -10.31 8.61 8.60
C ASP A 95 -11.04 9.92 8.92
N ALA A 96 -11.98 10.35 8.07
CA ALA A 96 -12.83 11.51 8.34
C ALA A 96 -14.01 11.20 9.29
N TYR A 97 -14.28 9.91 9.55
CA TYR A 97 -15.44 9.48 10.32
C TYR A 97 -15.07 9.14 11.75
N THR A 98 -15.87 9.64 12.68
CA THR A 98 -15.86 9.17 14.07
C THR A 98 -16.80 7.98 14.20
N LEU A 99 -16.27 6.88 14.73
CA LEU A 99 -17.05 5.71 15.10
C LEU A 99 -17.38 5.79 16.58
N LYS A 100 -18.67 5.65 16.92
CA LYS A 100 -19.08 5.53 18.32
C LYS A 100 -19.70 4.16 18.52
N VAL A 101 -19.30 3.43 19.55
CA VAL A 101 -19.89 2.13 19.88
C VAL A 101 -20.19 2.07 21.36
N ARG A 102 -21.36 1.57 21.73
CA ARG A 102 -21.71 1.28 23.14
C ARG A 102 -22.25 -0.13 23.26
N ALA A 103 -22.19 -0.70 24.45
CA ALA A 103 -22.70 -2.04 24.72
C ALA A 103 -23.74 -2.03 25.83
N ARG A 104 -24.61 -3.04 25.83
CA ARG A 104 -25.44 -3.44 26.97
C ARG A 104 -25.40 -4.94 27.15
N GLN A 105 -25.52 -5.40 28.39
CA GLN A 105 -25.64 -6.83 28.66
C GLN A 105 -26.99 -7.34 28.19
N ILE A 106 -26.96 -8.49 27.51
CA ILE A 106 -28.14 -9.25 27.12
C ILE A 106 -28.10 -10.62 27.78
N TYR A 107 -29.28 -11.14 28.08
CA TYR A 107 -29.45 -12.47 28.64
C TYR A 107 -30.27 -13.30 27.68
N LEU A 108 -29.72 -14.45 27.33
CA LEU A 108 -30.27 -15.33 26.31
C LEU A 108 -30.58 -16.72 26.86
N THR A 109 -31.44 -17.43 26.15
CA THR A 109 -31.69 -18.87 26.32
C THR A 109 -31.52 -19.53 24.97
N GLY A 110 -30.75 -20.62 24.91
CA GLY A 110 -30.39 -21.30 23.66
C GLY A 110 -28.89 -21.23 23.39
N ASP A 111 -28.52 -21.51 22.14
CA ASP A 111 -27.13 -21.55 21.67
C ASP A 111 -26.78 -20.21 20.97
N PRO A 112 -25.81 -19.43 21.49
CA PRO A 112 -25.34 -18.19 20.88
C PRO A 112 -24.86 -18.35 19.43
N ASP A 113 -24.29 -19.51 19.08
CA ASP A 113 -23.77 -19.80 17.74
C ASP A 113 -24.84 -20.40 16.81
N GLY A 114 -26.05 -20.64 17.34
CA GLY A 114 -27.16 -21.27 16.63
C GLY A 114 -28.46 -20.49 16.78
N SER A 115 -29.40 -21.03 17.56
CA SER A 115 -30.70 -20.39 17.81
C SER A 115 -30.82 -20.05 19.29
N TYR A 116 -31.10 -18.77 19.56
CA TYR A 116 -31.28 -18.24 20.90
C TYR A 116 -32.43 -17.22 20.95
N THR A 117 -32.93 -16.99 22.15
CA THR A 117 -33.90 -15.94 22.46
C THR A 117 -33.33 -15.01 23.51
N VAL A 118 -33.27 -13.71 23.23
CA VAL A 118 -32.93 -12.68 24.21
C VAL A 118 -34.15 -12.35 25.07
N TRP A 119 -34.10 -12.66 26.36
CA TRP A 119 -35.22 -12.46 27.29
C TRP A 119 -35.02 -11.25 28.23
N LYS A 120 -33.80 -10.71 28.33
CA LYS A 120 -33.53 -9.47 29.08
C LYS A 120 -32.40 -8.67 28.44
N ARG A 121 -32.51 -7.34 28.52
CA ARG A 121 -31.47 -6.38 28.14
C ARG A 121 -31.31 -5.35 29.24
N ASP A 122 -30.07 -5.06 29.61
CA ASP A 122 -29.76 -4.01 30.58
C ASP A 122 -29.67 -2.63 29.91
N ALA A 123 -29.40 -1.60 30.71
CA ALA A 123 -29.18 -0.26 30.20
C ALA A 123 -27.93 -0.20 29.31
N TRP A 124 -27.95 0.72 28.34
CA TRP A 124 -26.77 1.03 27.54
C TRP A 124 -25.66 1.60 28.41
N GLY A 125 -24.44 1.10 28.21
CA GLY A 125 -23.21 1.68 28.74
C GLY A 125 -22.79 2.93 27.99
N ASP A 126 -21.63 3.46 28.40
CA ASP A 126 -21.04 4.65 27.78
C ASP A 126 -20.55 4.38 26.35
N TRP A 127 -20.41 5.46 25.59
CA TRP A 127 -19.87 5.42 24.24
C TRP A 127 -18.35 5.28 24.25
N ALA A 128 -17.86 4.20 23.64
CA ALA A 128 -16.51 4.12 23.11
C ALA A 128 -16.42 4.93 21.82
N ILE A 129 -15.31 5.65 21.63
CA ILE A 129 -15.08 6.50 20.46
C ILE A 129 -13.82 6.00 19.75
N GLY A 130 -13.88 5.91 18.42
CA GLY A 130 -12.77 5.53 17.56
C GLY A 130 -12.96 6.02 16.12
N GLY A 131 -12.29 5.41 15.15
CA GLY A 131 -12.42 5.76 13.73
C GLY A 131 -11.43 6.79 13.18
N ASN A 132 -10.81 7.63 14.03
CA ASN A 132 -9.71 8.51 13.62
C ASN A 132 -8.37 7.76 13.69
N THR A 133 -7.96 7.10 12.61
CA THR A 133 -6.55 6.71 12.44
C THR A 133 -5.75 7.96 12.05
N GLY A 134 -5.37 8.76 13.05
CA GLY A 134 -4.54 9.94 12.88
C GLY A 134 -3.99 10.47 14.20
N GLY A 135 -2.84 9.93 14.63
CA GLY A 135 -1.82 10.52 15.52
C GLY A 135 -2.28 11.35 16.73
N GLY A 136 -2.25 10.75 17.92
CA GLY A 136 -2.31 11.46 19.20
C GLY A 136 -1.68 10.61 20.31
N GLU A 137 -0.58 11.10 20.87
CA GLU A 137 0.35 10.45 21.78
C GLU A 137 -0.32 9.86 23.05
N GLY A 138 -0.43 8.53 23.09
CA GLY A 138 -0.67 7.75 24.30
C GLY A 138 0.08 6.43 24.16
N PRO A 139 0.70 5.89 25.23
CA PRO A 139 1.58 4.74 25.11
C PRO A 139 0.78 3.54 24.61
N THR A 140 1.09 3.09 23.40
CA THR A 140 0.73 1.76 22.92
C THR A 140 1.22 0.73 23.94
N PRO A 141 0.39 -0.22 24.39
CA PRO A 141 0.88 -1.36 25.15
C PRO A 141 2.02 -2.02 24.36
N PRO A 142 3.17 -2.34 24.99
CA PRO A 142 4.29 -2.91 24.28
C PRO A 142 3.86 -4.26 23.70
N HIS A 143 3.69 -4.29 22.39
CA HIS A 143 3.57 -5.51 21.62
C HIS A 143 4.77 -5.56 20.68
N GLU A 144 5.27 -6.76 20.41
CA GLU A 144 6.44 -6.93 19.56
C GLU A 144 6.01 -6.78 18.09
N HIS A 145 6.61 -5.81 17.39
CA HIS A 145 6.30 -5.60 15.97
C HIS A 145 7.03 -6.63 15.13
N SER A 146 6.26 -7.53 14.51
CA SER A 146 6.76 -8.37 13.42
C SER A 146 6.41 -7.70 12.09
N PHE A 147 7.45 -7.19 11.42
CA PHE A 147 7.33 -6.58 10.10
C PHE A 147 7.56 -7.64 9.02
N GLY A 148 6.58 -7.81 8.13
CA GLY A 148 6.63 -8.78 7.04
C GLY A 148 7.56 -8.36 5.89
N GLY A 149 7.36 -8.97 4.72
CA GLY A 149 8.07 -8.60 3.50
C GLY A 149 7.82 -7.15 3.06
N TRP A 150 8.67 -6.63 2.18
CA TRP A 150 8.56 -5.27 1.65
C TRP A 150 7.25 -5.03 0.92
N LYS A 151 6.61 -3.90 1.23
CA LYS A 151 5.50 -3.31 0.48
C LYS A 151 6.02 -2.16 -0.38
N ASN A 152 5.32 -1.85 -1.46
CA ASN A 152 5.69 -0.75 -2.34
C ASN A 152 4.49 -0.15 -3.06
N ASN A 153 4.70 1.06 -3.59
CA ASN A 153 3.82 1.74 -4.54
C ASN A 153 4.68 2.49 -5.58
N GLY A 154 4.07 3.34 -6.41
CA GLY A 154 4.79 4.06 -7.47
C GLY A 154 5.87 5.05 -6.99
N THR A 155 5.90 5.45 -5.71
CA THR A 155 6.82 6.48 -5.20
C THR A 155 7.78 5.97 -4.12
N GLN A 156 7.41 4.94 -3.38
CA GLN A 156 8.13 4.51 -2.18
C GLN A 156 7.89 3.04 -1.82
N HIS A 157 8.71 2.54 -0.90
CA HIS A 157 8.57 1.24 -0.26
C HIS A 157 8.57 1.38 1.27
N TRP A 158 7.99 0.39 1.94
CA TRP A 158 7.91 0.34 3.40
C TRP A 158 7.72 -1.10 3.89
N LYS A 159 7.89 -1.33 5.19
CA LYS A 159 7.38 -2.53 5.86
C LYS A 159 6.13 -2.19 6.65
N GLU A 160 5.23 -3.15 6.72
CA GLU A 160 3.94 -2.99 7.38
C GLU A 160 3.72 -4.15 8.36
N CYS A 161 3.37 -3.80 9.59
CA CYS A 161 2.97 -4.75 10.61
C CYS A 161 1.47 -5.07 10.46
N SER A 162 1.01 -6.21 10.96
CA SER A 162 -0.41 -6.58 10.96
C SER A 162 -1.30 -5.59 11.73
N CYS A 163 -0.72 -4.78 12.64
CA CYS A 163 -1.42 -3.69 13.32
C CYS A 163 -1.53 -2.40 12.48
N GLY A 164 -1.00 -2.38 11.25
CA GLY A 164 -1.00 -1.22 10.36
C GLY A 164 0.15 -0.24 10.60
N GLU A 165 1.03 -0.50 11.57
CA GLU A 165 2.22 0.31 11.76
C GLU A 165 3.16 0.16 10.57
N ILE A 166 3.65 1.31 10.08
CA ILE A 166 4.56 1.41 8.95
C ILE A 166 5.96 1.73 9.48
N SER A 167 6.95 0.95 9.05
CA SER A 167 8.36 1.18 9.33
C SER A 167 9.19 1.17 8.05
N GLU A 168 10.43 1.67 8.15
CA GLU A 168 11.42 1.66 7.05
C GLU A 168 10.87 2.28 5.75
N LYS A 169 9.98 3.27 5.86
CA LYS A 169 9.39 3.96 4.72
C LYS A 169 10.44 4.85 4.06
N SER A 170 10.72 4.60 2.79
CA SER A 170 11.72 5.33 2.02
C SER A 170 11.33 5.43 0.54
N PRO A 171 11.73 6.49 -0.18
CA PRO A 171 11.72 6.51 -1.63
C PRO A 171 12.49 5.31 -2.22
N HIS A 172 12.14 4.95 -3.45
CA HIS A 172 12.83 3.87 -4.17
C HIS A 172 14.30 4.19 -4.44
N ASN A 173 15.14 3.17 -4.24
CA ASN A 173 16.54 3.14 -4.64
C ASN A 173 16.68 2.28 -5.89
N PHE A 174 16.35 2.86 -7.03
CA PHE A 174 16.46 2.15 -8.31
C PHE A 174 17.91 1.95 -8.72
N GLY A 175 18.19 0.80 -9.34
CA GLY A 175 19.43 0.58 -10.08
C GLY A 175 19.47 1.35 -11.41
N GLU A 176 20.50 1.05 -12.20
CA GLU A 176 20.63 1.55 -13.57
C GLU A 176 19.48 1.04 -14.45
N TRP A 177 19.18 1.82 -15.49
CA TRP A 177 18.21 1.43 -16.51
C TRP A 177 18.84 0.45 -17.48
N GLU A 178 18.15 -0.65 -17.74
CA GLU A 178 18.53 -1.69 -18.69
C GLU A 178 17.63 -1.61 -19.94
N LEU A 179 18.23 -1.71 -21.12
CA LEU A 179 17.50 -1.71 -22.39
C LEU A 179 16.79 -3.06 -22.57
N ILE A 180 15.46 -3.03 -22.71
CA ILE A 180 14.69 -4.21 -23.10
C ILE A 180 14.76 -4.36 -24.62
N TYR A 181 14.33 -3.33 -25.35
CA TYR A 181 14.39 -3.27 -26.81
C TYR A 181 14.23 -1.83 -27.32
N TYR A 182 14.56 -1.62 -28.59
CA TYR A 182 14.31 -0.37 -29.33
C TYR A 182 13.01 -0.47 -30.13
N ASP A 183 12.08 0.47 -29.93
CA ASP A 183 10.83 0.52 -30.69
C ASP A 183 11.02 1.30 -32.00
N VAL A 184 11.03 0.56 -33.12
CA VAL A 184 11.21 1.10 -34.46
C VAL A 184 10.10 2.05 -34.90
N ASN A 185 8.91 1.99 -34.29
CA ASN A 185 7.77 2.84 -34.65
C ASN A 185 7.84 4.19 -33.94
N THR A 186 8.14 4.17 -32.65
CA THR A 186 8.19 5.39 -31.82
C THR A 186 9.56 6.05 -31.83
N LYS A 187 10.61 5.33 -32.25
CA LYS A 187 12.02 5.76 -32.26
C LYS A 187 12.60 5.94 -30.86
N TYR A 188 12.02 5.31 -29.84
CA TYR A 188 12.50 5.35 -28.46
C TYR A 188 12.99 3.99 -27.98
N ASP A 189 13.89 4.04 -26.99
CA ASP A 189 14.29 2.88 -26.22
C ASP A 189 13.24 2.57 -25.16
N VAL A 190 12.89 1.29 -25.03
CA VAL A 190 12.08 0.77 -23.92
C VAL A 190 13.04 0.18 -22.91
N CYS A 191 13.14 0.82 -21.75
CA CYS A 191 14.04 0.42 -20.68
C CYS A 191 13.27 0.02 -19.44
N GLU A 192 13.84 -0.89 -18.65
CA GLU A 192 13.37 -1.20 -17.31
C GLU A 192 14.44 -0.92 -16.26
N ARG A 193 13.97 -0.71 -15.03
CA ARG A 193 14.81 -0.75 -13.84
C ARG A 193 14.02 -1.26 -12.66
N ARG A 194 14.72 -1.76 -11.66
CA ARG A 194 14.09 -2.25 -10.43
C ARG A 194 14.66 -1.58 -9.19
N CYS A 195 13.80 -1.41 -8.21
CA CYS A 195 14.18 -0.98 -6.87
C CYS A 195 15.01 -2.08 -6.20
N LEU A 196 16.22 -1.74 -5.75
CA LEU A 196 17.16 -2.72 -5.20
C LEU A 196 16.71 -3.25 -3.83
N THR A 197 15.85 -2.51 -3.12
CA THR A 197 15.32 -2.92 -1.80
C THR A 197 14.06 -3.78 -1.91
N CYS A 198 13.06 -3.34 -2.68
CA CYS A 198 11.73 -3.96 -2.67
C CYS A 198 11.36 -4.68 -3.97
N GLY A 199 12.21 -4.62 -5.01
CA GLY A 199 11.94 -5.24 -6.30
C GLY A 199 10.85 -4.57 -7.13
N TYR A 200 10.40 -3.36 -6.77
CA TYR A 200 9.42 -2.63 -7.59
C TYR A 200 10.04 -2.28 -8.95
N GLU A 201 9.35 -2.64 -10.02
CA GLU A 201 9.79 -2.44 -11.40
C GLU A 201 9.20 -1.16 -11.98
N GLN A 202 10.01 -0.46 -12.77
CA GLN A 202 9.59 0.67 -13.59
C GLN A 202 9.99 0.40 -15.04
N ILE A 203 9.08 0.77 -15.95
CA ILE A 203 9.30 0.72 -17.39
C ILE A 203 9.17 2.16 -17.91
N ASP A 204 10.18 2.61 -18.65
CA ASP A 204 10.14 3.85 -19.42
C ASP A 204 10.08 3.49 -20.91
N GLN A 205 9.00 3.90 -21.58
CA GLN A 205 8.73 3.59 -22.98
C GLN A 205 9.19 4.69 -23.94
N TYR A 206 9.64 5.84 -23.42
CA TYR A 206 9.91 7.04 -24.21
C TYR A 206 11.31 7.60 -23.94
N ARG A 207 12.24 6.70 -23.60
CA ARG A 207 13.62 7.09 -23.35
C ARG A 207 14.33 7.34 -24.67
N GLU A 208 15.03 8.48 -24.77
CA GLU A 208 15.80 8.83 -25.98
C GLU A 208 16.76 7.70 -26.37
N HIS A 209 16.73 7.33 -27.65
CA HIS A 209 17.52 6.22 -28.17
C HIS A 209 19.02 6.52 -28.09
N GLN A 210 19.78 5.62 -27.48
CA GLN A 210 21.24 5.70 -27.48
C GLN A 210 21.84 4.84 -28.61
N HIS A 211 22.71 5.43 -29.41
CA HIS A 211 23.35 4.71 -30.52
C HIS A 211 24.53 3.85 -30.05
N TYR A 212 24.42 2.55 -30.29
CA TYR A 212 25.48 1.57 -30.09
C TYR A 212 25.93 1.07 -31.46
N TYR A 213 27.14 1.44 -31.90
CA TYR A 213 27.60 1.16 -33.26
C TYR A 213 28.27 -0.21 -33.39
N THR A 214 28.13 -0.84 -34.56
CA THR A 214 28.67 -2.18 -34.83
C THR A 214 30.21 -2.22 -34.87
N ASP A 215 30.78 -3.31 -34.36
CA ASP A 215 32.22 -3.58 -34.47
C ASP A 215 32.65 -3.91 -35.91
N ASP A 216 31.74 -4.47 -36.72
CA ASP A 216 31.94 -4.67 -38.15
C ASP A 216 31.64 -3.41 -38.96
N TRP A 217 32.33 -3.27 -40.11
CA TRP A 217 32.12 -2.18 -41.06
C TRP A 217 31.07 -2.57 -42.10
N SER A 218 30.14 -1.67 -42.37
CA SER A 218 29.31 -1.72 -43.56
C SER A 218 30.03 -1.06 -44.73
N SER A 219 29.78 -1.51 -45.96
CA SER A 219 30.44 -0.99 -47.15
C SER A 219 29.47 -0.85 -48.33
N GLY A 220 29.58 0.25 -49.05
CA GLY A 220 29.04 0.44 -50.40
C GLY A 220 30.16 0.40 -51.45
N SER A 221 29.82 0.79 -52.69
CA SER A 221 30.77 0.80 -53.80
C SER A 221 31.88 1.85 -53.67
N THR A 222 31.60 2.98 -53.01
CA THR A 222 32.55 4.11 -52.86
C THR A 222 33.04 4.31 -51.43
N THR A 223 32.18 4.08 -50.44
CA THR A 223 32.45 4.38 -49.03
C THR A 223 32.17 3.19 -48.10
N HIS A 224 32.64 3.29 -46.86
CA HIS A 224 32.27 2.42 -45.75
C HIS A 224 31.86 3.24 -44.53
N TRP A 225 31.11 2.63 -43.60
CA TRP A 225 30.57 3.28 -42.41
C TRP A 225 30.21 2.29 -41.30
N LYS A 226 29.97 2.79 -40.10
CA LYS A 226 29.36 2.07 -38.99
C LYS A 226 27.87 2.31 -38.94
N VAL A 227 27.12 1.32 -38.47
CA VAL A 227 25.67 1.41 -38.28
C VAL A 227 25.31 1.16 -36.83
N CYS A 228 24.26 1.81 -36.34
CA CYS A 228 23.71 1.48 -35.03
C CYS A 228 23.17 0.05 -35.05
N TYR A 229 23.52 -0.73 -34.03
CA TYR A 229 23.09 -2.11 -33.87
C TYR A 229 21.57 -2.24 -33.82
N TYR A 230 20.88 -1.29 -33.16
CA TYR A 230 19.43 -1.34 -32.96
C TYR A 230 18.65 -0.65 -34.08
N CYS A 231 18.87 0.65 -34.29
CA CYS A 231 18.06 1.42 -35.24
C CYS A 231 18.54 1.35 -36.70
N LYS A 232 19.71 0.77 -36.96
CA LYS A 232 20.36 0.65 -38.29
C LYS A 232 20.73 1.98 -38.95
N GLU A 233 20.63 3.10 -38.23
CA GLU A 233 21.09 4.39 -38.73
C GLU A 233 22.61 4.42 -38.89
N VAL A 234 23.05 5.13 -39.92
CA VAL A 234 24.46 5.29 -40.25
C VAL A 234 25.10 6.30 -39.30
N ASN A 235 26.24 5.93 -38.72
CA ASN A 235 27.10 6.89 -38.04
C ASN A 235 27.81 7.76 -39.08
N GLN A 236 27.34 8.99 -39.24
CA GLN A 236 27.88 9.93 -40.23
C GLN A 236 29.35 10.26 -39.99
N ASP A 237 29.83 10.22 -38.74
CA ASP A 237 31.23 10.54 -38.40
C ASP A 237 32.21 9.44 -38.84
N THR A 238 31.69 8.27 -39.22
CA THR A 238 32.50 7.12 -39.66
C THR A 238 32.45 6.90 -41.16
N VAL A 239 31.68 7.71 -41.89
CA VAL A 239 31.58 7.58 -43.35
C VAL A 239 32.91 8.02 -43.97
N ALA A 240 33.58 7.09 -44.66
CA ALA A 240 34.86 7.36 -45.30
C ALA A 240 35.00 6.59 -46.62
N ASP A 241 35.81 7.11 -47.53
CA ASP A 241 36.21 6.41 -48.75
C ASP A 241 37.03 5.17 -48.43
N HIS A 242 36.99 4.19 -49.34
CA HIS A 242 37.79 2.98 -49.19
C HIS A 242 39.30 3.26 -49.22
N THR A 243 40.03 2.63 -48.32
CA THR A 243 41.49 2.60 -48.31
C THR A 243 41.97 1.33 -48.99
N PHE A 244 42.08 1.37 -50.32
CA PHE A 244 42.54 0.23 -51.11
C PHE A 244 44.07 0.15 -51.19
N GLY A 245 44.59 -1.08 -51.23
CA GLY A 245 45.96 -1.36 -51.65
C GLY A 245 46.12 -1.43 -53.17
N ASP A 246 47.25 -1.98 -53.60
CA ASP A 246 47.53 -2.22 -55.01
C ASP A 246 46.55 -3.23 -55.64
N TRP A 247 46.35 -3.10 -56.94
CA TRP A 247 45.56 -4.06 -57.73
C TRP A 247 46.29 -5.40 -57.87
N THR A 248 45.55 -6.48 -57.73
CA THR A 248 45.98 -7.85 -58.01
C THR A 248 45.27 -8.35 -59.27
N ILE A 249 46.02 -8.82 -60.26
CA ILE A 249 45.42 -9.43 -61.47
C ILE A 249 44.90 -10.82 -61.08
N THR A 250 43.61 -11.05 -61.32
CA THR A 250 42.94 -12.34 -61.05
C THR A 250 42.77 -13.17 -62.31
N LYS A 251 42.67 -12.51 -63.47
CA LYS A 251 42.68 -13.15 -64.80
C LYS A 251 43.49 -12.29 -65.76
N GLU A 252 44.52 -12.87 -66.36
CA GLU A 252 45.30 -12.19 -67.41
C GLU A 252 44.45 -11.99 -68.68
N PRO A 253 44.52 -10.80 -69.31
CA PRO A 253 43.87 -10.56 -70.59
C PRO A 253 44.57 -11.31 -71.73
N THR A 254 43.82 -11.64 -72.78
CA THR A 254 44.35 -12.25 -74.01
C THR A 254 43.91 -11.44 -75.23
N THR A 255 44.41 -11.78 -76.42
CA THR A 255 44.05 -11.08 -77.66
C THR A 255 42.55 -11.15 -78.01
N THR A 256 41.80 -12.07 -77.41
CA THR A 256 40.37 -12.30 -77.70
C THR A 256 39.46 -12.24 -76.46
N GLU A 257 40.03 -12.19 -75.25
CA GLU A 257 39.27 -12.18 -74.00
C GLU A 257 39.81 -11.12 -73.05
N THR A 258 38.91 -10.41 -72.37
CA THR A 258 39.26 -9.49 -71.30
C THR A 258 39.80 -10.22 -70.06
N GLY A 259 40.69 -9.57 -69.34
CA GLY A 259 41.16 -9.98 -68.02
C GLY A 259 40.36 -9.34 -66.89
N SER A 260 40.76 -9.61 -65.65
CA SER A 260 40.19 -9.00 -64.45
C SER A 260 41.27 -8.75 -63.39
N ARG A 261 41.04 -7.72 -62.58
CA ARG A 261 41.85 -7.40 -61.40
C ARG A 261 40.97 -7.05 -60.21
N GLU A 262 41.48 -7.25 -59.02
CA GLU A 262 40.79 -6.93 -57.77
C GLU A 262 41.69 -6.15 -56.79
N ARG A 263 41.07 -5.42 -55.87
CA ARG A 263 41.74 -4.83 -54.71
C ARG A 263 40.80 -4.79 -53.52
N THR A 264 41.34 -4.97 -52.32
CA THR A 264 40.54 -5.04 -51.09
C THR A 264 40.82 -3.86 -50.18
N CYS A 265 39.76 -3.27 -49.61
CA CYS A 265 39.86 -2.21 -48.63
C CYS A 265 40.45 -2.78 -47.32
N SER A 266 41.51 -2.16 -46.82
CA SER A 266 42.20 -2.64 -45.61
C SER A 266 41.35 -2.52 -44.34
N ILE A 267 40.38 -1.60 -44.33
CA ILE A 267 39.51 -1.29 -43.18
C ILE A 267 38.28 -2.21 -43.17
N CYS A 268 37.40 -2.10 -44.17
CA CYS A 268 36.11 -2.78 -44.19
C CYS A 268 36.10 -4.12 -44.94
N LYS A 269 37.22 -4.51 -45.56
CA LYS A 269 37.37 -5.75 -46.36
C LYS A 269 36.50 -5.84 -47.60
N TYR A 270 35.87 -4.75 -48.02
CA TYR A 270 35.20 -4.66 -49.32
C TYR A 270 36.22 -4.89 -50.45
N THR A 271 35.91 -5.81 -51.36
CA THR A 271 36.72 -6.07 -52.56
C THR A 271 36.08 -5.39 -53.77
N GLN A 272 36.88 -4.58 -54.46
CA GLN A 272 36.54 -3.98 -55.73
C GLN A 272 37.14 -4.81 -56.85
N GLU A 273 36.35 -5.13 -57.87
CA GLU A 273 36.78 -5.84 -59.07
C GLU A 273 36.64 -4.94 -60.30
N GLU A 274 37.55 -5.10 -61.27
CA GLU A 274 37.54 -4.37 -62.52
C GLU A 274 37.97 -5.28 -63.68
N THR A 275 37.25 -5.19 -64.80
CA THR A 275 37.62 -5.83 -66.06
C THR A 275 38.72 -5.03 -66.75
N ILE A 276 39.78 -5.70 -67.16
CA ILE A 276 40.88 -5.09 -67.93
C ILE A 276 40.83 -5.54 -69.41
N PRO A 277 41.07 -4.63 -70.36
CA PRO A 277 41.02 -4.93 -71.79
C PRO A 277 42.17 -5.82 -72.25
#